data_AF-A0AAD9PIK7-F1
#
_entry.id   AF-A0AAD9PIK7-F1
#
_cell.length_a   1.000
_cell.length_b   1.000
_cell.length_c   1.000
_cell.angle_alpha   90.00
_cell.angle_beta   90.00
_cell.angle_gamma   90.00
#
_symmetry.space_group_name_H-M   'P 1'
#
loop_
_entity.id
_entity.type
_entity.pdbx_description
1 polymer ?
#
loop_
_entity_poly.entity_id
_entity_poly.type
_entity_poly.pdbx_seq_one_letter_code
_entity_poly.pdbx_strand_id
1 'polypeptide(L)'
;MGKPAKETPQEDKEALELKCKEFPNSKILLISAKRPGAFLVRTASELLAGGTEVLILSALGDAMPLAIQLQMTLINKNAATTIRIETCLNKRVNTRGKHDSYTPGLQIYMRKHPEYKGSRISPGHVAFANKPENAPHTPLYDSTPTDRVCSTLAGSADFGFSDNGTSGEMAKLLLEAEHAVQDYKTLFTALALDARKAHEADAATFVATMSKCDTKHPDLKFALCRLPRNPELLKENEGLVFICIFKHKYPGNDANNMGFVYVVAPNGKNYSNEADFYTAMHETGENFMTALCDYNGIVKRGGSKTMQWMTTCRVCLVGGGANIHPKGSKLEVAKNLLNGIAEGYRHGPAPRLSFSYDEDIFRSAWQETTGLVAPQPTA
;
A
#
# COMPACT_ATOMS: atom_id res chain seq x y z
N MET A 1 0.10 17.33 55.17
CA MET A 1 -0.90 17.19 54.09
C MET A 1 -0.15 17.12 52.77
N GLY A 2 -0.05 15.93 52.18
CA GLY A 2 0.68 15.72 50.92
C GLY A 2 -0.08 16.32 49.74
N LYS A 3 0.63 17.05 48.87
CA LYS A 3 0.09 17.48 47.57
C LYS A 3 -0.25 16.22 46.74
N PRO A 4 -1.45 16.12 46.13
CA PRO A 4 -1.71 15.05 45.19
C PRO A 4 -0.82 15.24 43.96
N ALA A 5 -0.14 14.17 43.56
CA ALA A 5 0.68 14.14 42.36
C ALA A 5 -0.17 14.48 41.13
N LYS A 6 0.38 15.30 40.23
CA LYS A 6 -0.19 15.49 38.89
C LYS A 6 0.02 14.20 38.12
N GLU A 7 -1.00 13.35 38.03
CA GLU A 7 -1.04 12.24 37.08
C GLU A 7 -0.96 12.84 35.67
N THR A 8 0.18 12.65 35.01
CA THR A 8 0.50 13.19 33.67
C THR A 8 0.00 12.24 32.57
N PRO A 9 -0.18 12.72 31.32
CA PRO A 9 -0.49 11.89 30.13
C PRO A 9 0.46 10.69 29.89
N GLN A 10 1.59 10.68 30.60
CA GLN A 10 2.58 9.62 30.68
C GLN A 10 2.02 8.33 31.30
N GLU A 11 1.17 8.41 32.34
CA GLU A 11 0.70 7.24 33.10
C GLU A 11 -0.32 6.40 32.33
N ASP A 12 -1.25 7.04 31.60
CA ASP A 12 -2.19 6.36 30.70
C ASP A 12 -1.45 5.61 29.58
N LYS A 13 -0.36 6.20 29.08
CA LYS A 13 0.50 5.61 28.06
C LYS A 13 1.29 4.42 28.62
N GLU A 14 1.88 4.56 29.80
CA GLU A 14 2.61 3.49 30.49
C GLU A 14 1.69 2.31 30.85
N ALA A 15 0.43 2.57 31.25
CA ALA A 15 -0.56 1.54 31.52
C ALA A 15 -1.00 0.79 30.23
N LEU A 16 -1.14 1.50 29.11
CA LEU A 16 -1.38 0.89 27.80
C LEU A 16 -0.18 0.06 27.33
N GLU A 17 1.04 0.58 27.51
CA GLU A 17 2.29 -0.13 27.18
C GLU A 17 2.48 -1.39 28.03
N LEU A 18 2.15 -1.34 29.33
CA LEU A 18 2.20 -2.51 30.21
C LEU A 18 1.26 -3.62 29.73
N LYS A 19 0.06 -3.28 29.24
CA LYS A 19 -0.90 -4.24 28.68
C LYS A 19 -0.42 -4.85 27.37
N CYS A 20 0.27 -4.08 26.55
CA CYS A 20 0.93 -4.60 25.35
C CYS A 20 2.14 -5.50 25.66
N LYS A 21 2.77 -5.38 26.84
CA LYS A 21 3.86 -6.31 27.25
C LYS A 21 3.36 -7.73 27.52
N GLU A 22 2.11 -7.89 27.97
CA GLU A 22 1.51 -9.22 28.16
C GLU A 22 1.28 -9.94 26.82
N PHE A 23 1.02 -9.18 25.75
CA PHE A 23 0.78 -9.70 24.41
C PHE A 23 1.72 -9.01 23.41
N PRO A 24 2.94 -9.57 23.17
CA PRO A 24 4.00 -8.92 22.41
C PRO A 24 3.61 -8.45 20.99
N ASN A 25 2.63 -9.12 20.37
CA ASN A 25 2.10 -8.77 19.06
C ASN A 25 0.64 -8.28 19.15
N SER A 26 0.38 -7.38 20.11
CA SER A 26 -0.93 -6.77 20.29
C SER A 26 -1.01 -5.35 19.76
N LYS A 27 -2.24 -4.95 19.40
CA LYS A 27 -2.56 -3.56 19.08
C LYS A 27 -3.84 -3.13 19.76
N ILE A 28 -3.89 -1.86 20.14
CA ILE A 28 -5.05 -1.27 20.81
C ILE A 28 -5.82 -0.44 19.80
N LEU A 29 -7.10 -0.78 19.61
CA LEU A 29 -8.03 0.00 18.82
C LEU A 29 -8.93 0.81 19.76
N LEU A 30 -8.70 2.13 19.77
CA LEU A 30 -9.52 3.06 20.53
C LEU A 30 -10.87 3.26 19.84
N ILE A 31 -11.94 2.87 20.52
CA ILE A 31 -13.31 2.95 20.02
C ILE A 31 -13.91 4.28 20.45
N SER A 32 -14.47 5.00 19.48
CA SER A 32 -15.14 6.28 19.71
C SER A 32 -16.45 6.33 18.93
N ALA A 33 -17.51 6.83 19.56
CA ALA A 33 -18.80 7.05 18.93
C ALA A 33 -18.74 8.05 17.74
N LYS A 34 -17.65 8.82 17.61
CA LYS A 34 -17.41 9.73 16.48
C LYS A 34 -17.00 9.01 15.19
N ARG A 35 -16.68 7.72 15.25
CA ARG A 35 -16.25 6.93 14.09
C ARG A 35 -17.38 6.02 13.63
N PRO A 36 -17.67 5.95 12.31
CA PRO A 36 -18.65 5.01 11.79
C PRO A 36 -18.31 3.55 12.14
N GLY A 37 -19.30 2.71 12.41
CA GLY A 37 -19.07 1.28 12.69
C GLY A 37 -18.31 0.58 11.56
N ALA A 38 -18.61 0.90 10.31
CA ALA A 38 -17.91 0.36 9.14
C ALA A 38 -16.40 0.69 9.14
N PHE A 39 -16.01 1.88 9.63
CA PHE A 39 -14.61 2.26 9.79
C PHE A 39 -13.92 1.35 10.81
N LEU A 40 -14.56 1.12 11.97
CA LEU A 40 -13.99 0.31 13.05
C LEU A 40 -13.83 -1.15 12.66
N VAL A 41 -14.85 -1.73 12.00
CA VAL A 41 -14.80 -3.10 11.49
C VAL A 41 -13.67 -3.25 10.48
N ARG A 42 -13.57 -2.31 9.52
CA ARG A 42 -12.50 -2.32 8.52
C ARG A 42 -11.12 -2.23 9.18
N THR A 43 -10.90 -1.25 10.06
CA THR A 43 -9.60 -1.09 10.74
C THR A 43 -9.24 -2.30 11.58
N ALA A 44 -10.19 -2.88 12.32
CA ALA A 44 -9.94 -4.11 13.07
C ALA A 44 -9.53 -5.28 12.16
N SER A 45 -10.25 -5.49 11.06
CA SER A 45 -9.92 -6.52 10.06
C SER A 45 -8.55 -6.29 9.42
N GLU A 46 -8.21 -5.06 9.05
CA GLU A 46 -6.90 -4.70 8.48
C GLU A 46 -5.76 -4.96 9.46
N LEU A 47 -5.96 -4.66 10.76
CA LEU A 47 -4.97 -4.92 11.80
C LEU A 47 -4.72 -6.43 12.00
N LEU A 48 -5.78 -7.23 12.07
CA LEU A 48 -5.70 -8.69 12.20
C LEU A 48 -5.09 -9.34 10.95
N ALA A 49 -5.48 -8.89 9.76
CA ALA A 49 -4.89 -9.33 8.50
C ALA A 49 -3.39 -8.97 8.44
N GLY A 50 -3.02 -7.79 8.97
CA GLY A 50 -1.64 -7.32 9.05
C GLY A 50 -0.78 -7.93 10.15
N GLY A 51 -1.14 -9.12 10.62
CA GLY A 51 -0.33 -9.90 11.56
C GLY A 51 -0.54 -9.59 13.03
N THR A 52 -1.48 -8.72 13.41
CA THR A 52 -1.80 -8.50 14.83
C THR A 52 -2.39 -9.79 15.42
N GLU A 53 -1.71 -10.37 16.41
CA GLU A 53 -2.16 -11.60 17.06
C GLU A 53 -3.30 -11.32 18.05
N VAL A 54 -3.18 -10.24 18.83
CA VAL A 54 -4.18 -9.85 19.82
C VAL A 54 -4.63 -8.40 19.59
N LEU A 55 -5.89 -8.22 19.22
CA LEU A 55 -6.52 -6.91 19.09
C LEU A 55 -7.25 -6.56 20.39
N ILE A 56 -6.90 -5.43 20.98
CA ILE A 56 -7.52 -4.92 22.22
C ILE A 56 -8.48 -3.80 21.84
N LEU A 57 -9.79 -4.05 21.95
CA LEU A 57 -10.81 -3.04 21.73
C LEU A 57 -10.98 -2.24 23.02
N SER A 58 -10.63 -0.96 23.02
CA SER A 58 -10.74 -0.12 24.21
C SER A 58 -11.76 0.99 24.01
N ALA A 59 -12.78 1.02 24.86
CA ALA A 59 -13.87 1.99 24.82
C ALA A 59 -14.12 2.61 26.18
N LEU A 60 -14.61 3.86 26.19
CA LEU A 60 -15.01 4.57 27.40
C LEU A 60 -16.46 5.04 27.27
N GLY A 61 -17.21 5.00 28.37
CA GLY A 61 -18.55 5.58 28.49
C GLY A 61 -19.52 5.10 27.41
N ASP A 62 -20.04 6.04 26.64
CA ASP A 62 -21.02 5.83 25.57
C ASP A 62 -20.49 5.01 24.38
N ALA A 63 -19.17 4.85 24.25
CA ALA A 63 -18.57 4.04 23.19
C ALA A 63 -18.53 2.53 23.51
N MET A 64 -18.83 2.12 24.76
CA MET A 64 -18.76 0.70 25.16
C MET A 64 -19.69 -0.22 24.34
N PRO A 65 -20.95 0.13 24.05
CA PRO A 65 -21.82 -0.70 23.20
C PRO A 65 -21.23 -0.94 21.80
N LEU A 66 -20.53 0.06 21.25
CA LEU A 66 -19.89 -0.04 19.93
C LEU A 66 -18.72 -1.04 19.94
N ALA A 67 -17.97 -1.13 21.05
CA ALA A 67 -16.92 -2.15 21.20
C ALA A 67 -17.51 -3.56 21.26
N ILE A 68 -18.64 -3.76 21.94
CA ILE A 68 -19.36 -5.04 21.99
C ILE A 68 -19.90 -5.41 20.60
N GLN A 69 -20.49 -4.46 19.87
CA GLN A 69 -20.95 -4.69 18.50
C GLN A 69 -19.80 -5.08 17.56
N LEU A 70 -18.65 -4.40 17.69
CA LEU A 70 -17.45 -4.72 16.93
C LEU A 70 -16.93 -6.13 17.28
N GLN A 71 -16.86 -6.48 18.57
CA GLN A 71 -16.48 -7.82 19.02
C GLN A 71 -17.37 -8.90 18.37
N MET A 72 -18.70 -8.74 18.46
CA MET A 72 -19.64 -9.69 17.86
C MET A 72 -19.47 -9.78 16.34
N THR A 73 -19.22 -8.65 15.68
CA THR A 73 -18.97 -8.62 14.23
C THR A 73 -17.69 -9.39 13.85
N LEU A 74 -16.61 -9.25 14.63
CA LEU A 74 -15.35 -9.94 14.40
C LEU A 74 -15.48 -11.45 14.64
N ILE A 75 -16.25 -11.86 15.67
CA ILE A 75 -16.56 -13.28 15.92
C ILE A 75 -17.38 -13.86 14.76
N ASN A 76 -18.45 -13.18 14.35
CA ASN A 76 -19.33 -13.64 13.27
C ASN A 76 -18.61 -13.75 11.92
N LYS A 77 -17.57 -12.95 11.70
CA LYS A 77 -16.69 -13.01 10.52
C LYS A 77 -15.59 -14.06 10.62
N ASN A 78 -15.57 -14.84 11.69
CA ASN A 78 -14.48 -15.76 12.04
C ASN A 78 -13.10 -15.07 12.05
N ALA A 79 -13.06 -13.79 12.42
CA ALA A 79 -11.83 -12.98 12.36
C ALA A 79 -11.01 -13.08 13.65
N ALA A 80 -11.69 -13.14 14.80
CA ALA A 80 -11.04 -13.22 16.09
C ALA A 80 -11.96 -13.86 17.14
N THR A 81 -11.37 -14.48 18.14
CA THR A 81 -12.04 -15.04 19.32
C THR A 81 -11.74 -14.19 20.55
N THR A 82 -12.72 -14.05 21.44
CA THR A 82 -12.52 -13.29 22.68
C THR A 82 -11.75 -14.14 23.68
N ILE A 83 -10.67 -13.59 24.23
CA ILE A 83 -9.84 -14.28 25.23
C ILE A 83 -9.96 -13.65 26.62
N ARG A 84 -10.29 -12.35 26.71
CA ARG A 84 -10.46 -11.65 27.97
C ARG A 84 -11.35 -10.43 27.81
N ILE A 85 -12.15 -10.12 28.82
CA ILE A 85 -12.92 -8.88 28.92
C ILE A 85 -12.62 -8.25 30.28
N GLU A 86 -12.23 -6.99 30.27
CA GLU A 86 -11.97 -6.20 31.46
C GLU A 86 -12.86 -4.97 31.46
N THR A 87 -13.38 -4.63 32.63
CA THR A 87 -14.01 -3.32 32.86
C THR A 87 -13.13 -2.53 33.83
N CYS A 88 -13.04 -1.23 33.60
CA CYS A 88 -12.26 -0.34 34.45
C CYS A 88 -13.04 0.93 34.74
N LEU A 89 -12.66 1.62 35.81
CA LEU A 89 -13.20 2.92 36.16
C LEU A 89 -12.09 3.95 36.00
N ASN A 90 -12.12 4.71 34.92
CA ASN A 90 -11.04 5.63 34.57
C ASN A 90 -11.28 6.98 35.24
N LYS A 91 -10.29 7.43 36.01
CA LYS A 91 -10.31 8.74 36.64
C LYS A 91 -10.06 9.81 35.57
N ARG A 92 -10.96 10.78 35.45
CA ARG A 92 -10.81 11.99 34.65
C ARG A 92 -10.54 13.17 35.56
N VAL A 93 -9.36 13.75 35.41
CA VAL A 93 -9.01 15.02 36.03
C VAL A 93 -9.87 16.11 35.40
N ASN A 94 -10.82 16.63 36.17
CA ASN A 94 -11.74 17.64 35.69
C ASN A 94 -11.07 19.02 35.80
N THR A 95 -10.73 19.65 34.67
CA THR A 95 -10.09 20.98 34.66
C THR A 95 -11.06 22.11 35.03
N ARG A 96 -12.37 21.85 35.08
CA ARG A 96 -13.42 22.85 35.36
C ARG A 96 -14.24 22.58 36.62
N GLY A 97 -14.08 21.43 37.28
CA GLY A 97 -14.87 21.04 38.46
C GLY A 97 -14.00 20.78 39.69
N LYS A 98 -14.57 20.94 40.89
CA LYS A 98 -13.88 20.71 42.17
C LYS A 98 -13.66 19.23 42.54
N HIS A 99 -14.27 18.30 41.80
CA HIS A 99 -14.20 16.87 42.09
C HIS A 99 -13.74 16.07 40.88
N ASP A 100 -12.98 15.02 41.15
CA ASP A 100 -12.61 14.00 40.17
C ASP A 100 -13.88 13.36 39.60
N SER A 101 -13.89 13.17 38.29
CA SER A 101 -14.98 12.47 37.60
C SER A 101 -14.49 11.10 37.16
N TYR A 102 -15.36 10.09 37.18
CA TYR A 102 -15.00 8.74 36.79
C TYR A 102 -15.79 8.33 35.55
N THR A 103 -15.13 7.72 34.57
CA THR A 103 -15.75 7.22 33.35
C THR A 103 -15.55 5.71 33.25
N PRO A 104 -16.63 4.91 33.14
CA PRO A 104 -16.50 3.48 32.96
C PRO A 104 -15.79 3.20 31.63
N GLY A 105 -14.95 2.17 31.62
CA GLY A 105 -14.23 1.70 30.47
C GLY A 105 -14.40 0.20 30.28
N LEU A 106 -14.27 -0.21 29.02
CA LEU A 106 -14.35 -1.59 28.57
C LEU A 106 -13.11 -1.89 27.72
N GLN A 107 -12.48 -3.02 28.00
CA GLN A 107 -11.40 -3.56 27.20
C GLN A 107 -11.72 -5.01 26.83
N ILE A 108 -11.74 -5.30 25.53
CA ILE A 108 -12.00 -6.64 25.01
C ILE A 108 -10.74 -7.09 24.28
N TYR A 109 -10.13 -8.16 24.77
CA TYR A 109 -8.94 -8.76 24.17
C TYR A 109 -9.40 -9.87 23.23
N MET A 110 -9.08 -9.73 21.95
CA MET A 110 -9.49 -10.65 20.92
C MET A 110 -8.26 -11.23 20.22
N ARG A 111 -8.10 -12.56 20.25
CA ARG A 111 -7.04 -13.25 19.52
C ARG A 111 -7.49 -13.52 18.09
N LYS A 112 -6.62 -13.26 17.11
CA LYS A 112 -6.86 -13.59 15.70
C LYS A 112 -7.23 -15.06 15.56
N HIS A 113 -8.29 -15.35 14.80
CA HIS A 113 -8.64 -16.73 14.49
C HIS A 113 -7.58 -17.35 13.56
N PRO A 114 -7.11 -18.59 13.77
CA PRO A 114 -6.03 -19.19 12.97
C PRO A 114 -6.32 -19.24 11.47
N GLU A 115 -7.59 -19.44 11.11
CA GLU A 115 -8.04 -19.51 9.71
C GLU A 115 -8.34 -18.13 9.10
N TYR A 116 -8.31 -17.05 9.90
CA TYR A 116 -8.57 -15.73 9.39
C TYR A 116 -7.40 -15.22 8.56
N LYS A 117 -7.60 -15.20 7.25
CA LYS A 117 -6.69 -14.56 6.30
C LYS A 117 -6.95 -13.05 6.27
N GLY A 118 -8.12 -12.66 5.72
CA GLY A 118 -8.50 -11.25 5.58
C GLY A 118 -7.61 -10.49 4.59
N SER A 119 -7.75 -9.18 4.53
CA SER A 119 -6.86 -8.34 3.71
C SER A 119 -6.54 -7.04 4.41
N ARG A 120 -5.27 -6.60 4.30
CA ARG A 120 -4.86 -5.24 4.70
C ARG A 120 -5.35 -4.19 3.71
N ILE A 121 -5.61 -4.60 2.47
CA ILE A 121 -6.15 -3.75 1.43
C ILE A 121 -7.67 -3.88 1.47
N SER A 122 -8.37 -2.76 1.63
CA SER A 122 -9.82 -2.77 1.61
C SER A 122 -10.34 -3.33 0.27
N PRO A 123 -11.32 -4.26 0.26
CA PRO A 123 -11.88 -4.79 -0.99
C PRO A 123 -12.44 -3.72 -1.93
N GLY A 124 -12.94 -2.60 -1.39
CA GLY A 124 -13.40 -1.46 -2.20
C GLY A 124 -12.26 -0.64 -2.84
N HIS A 125 -11.01 -0.92 -2.49
CA HIS A 125 -9.82 -0.28 -3.06
C HIS A 125 -9.11 -1.16 -4.09
N VAL A 126 -9.64 -2.34 -4.41
CA VAL A 126 -9.11 -3.19 -5.47
C VAL A 126 -10.17 -3.46 -6.53
N ALA A 127 -9.72 -3.62 -7.77
CA ALA A 127 -10.53 -4.03 -8.91
C ALA A 127 -9.72 -5.01 -9.75
N PHE A 128 -10.39 -5.98 -10.37
CA PHE A 128 -9.78 -6.97 -11.24
C PHE A 128 -10.43 -6.85 -12.62
N ALA A 129 -9.63 -6.53 -13.64
CA ALA A 129 -10.12 -6.40 -14.99
C ALA A 129 -10.60 -7.76 -15.53
N ASN A 130 -11.65 -7.73 -16.34
CA ASN A 130 -12.06 -8.88 -17.13
C ASN A 130 -11.14 -9.09 -18.33
N LYS A 131 -11.20 -10.29 -18.90
CA LYS A 131 -10.63 -10.56 -20.22
C LYS A 131 -11.21 -9.55 -21.23
N PRO A 132 -10.38 -8.76 -21.92
CA PRO A 132 -10.87 -7.89 -22.98
C PRO A 132 -11.45 -8.71 -24.14
N GLU A 133 -12.57 -8.28 -24.71
CA GLU A 133 -13.20 -8.99 -25.84
C GLU A 133 -12.35 -8.91 -27.12
N ASN A 134 -11.75 -7.74 -27.36
CA ASN A 134 -11.08 -7.42 -28.62
C ASN A 134 -9.57 -7.14 -28.47
N ALA A 135 -8.97 -7.50 -27.32
CA ALA A 135 -7.55 -7.27 -27.08
C ALA A 135 -6.92 -8.45 -26.31
N PRO A 136 -5.65 -8.78 -26.58
CA PRO A 136 -4.95 -9.86 -25.89
C PRO A 136 -4.60 -9.53 -24.44
N HIS A 137 -4.59 -8.25 -24.05
CA HIS A 137 -4.31 -7.76 -22.69
C HIS A 137 -5.15 -6.52 -22.38
N THR A 138 -5.34 -6.23 -21.10
CA THR A 138 -5.99 -4.98 -20.66
C THR A 138 -5.15 -3.78 -21.13
N PRO A 139 -5.74 -2.82 -21.87
CA PRO A 139 -5.03 -1.63 -22.32
C PRO A 139 -4.40 -0.86 -21.15
N LEU A 140 -3.26 -0.21 -21.39
CA LEU A 140 -2.65 0.62 -20.35
C LEU A 140 -3.53 1.80 -19.95
N TYR A 141 -4.27 2.40 -20.88
CA TYR A 141 -5.20 3.49 -20.61
C TYR A 141 -6.55 3.24 -21.27
N ASP A 142 -7.60 3.75 -20.64
CA ASP A 142 -8.93 3.79 -21.25
C ASP A 142 -9.00 5.01 -22.19
N SER A 143 -9.91 4.97 -23.17
CA SER A 143 -10.12 6.08 -24.10
C SER A 143 -10.83 7.28 -23.46
N THR A 144 -11.60 7.04 -22.40
CA THR A 144 -12.38 8.06 -21.67
C THR A 144 -12.26 7.83 -20.15
N PRO A 145 -11.04 7.98 -19.59
CA PRO A 145 -10.81 7.73 -18.17
C PRO A 145 -11.58 8.73 -17.29
N THR A 146 -12.35 8.22 -16.33
CA THR A 146 -13.03 9.03 -15.31
C THR A 146 -12.15 9.28 -14.09
N ASP A 147 -11.16 8.41 -13.89
CA ASP A 147 -10.16 8.46 -12.82
C ASP A 147 -8.85 9.08 -13.30
N ARG A 148 -8.06 9.63 -12.37
CA ARG A 148 -6.66 9.99 -12.65
C ARG A 148 -5.79 8.75 -12.50
N VAL A 149 -5.50 8.13 -13.64
CA VAL A 149 -4.86 6.83 -13.75
C VAL A 149 -3.35 6.97 -13.96
N CYS A 150 -2.59 6.18 -13.21
CA CYS A 150 -1.24 5.79 -13.62
C CYS A 150 -1.15 4.31 -13.88
N SER A 151 -0.49 3.95 -14.97
CA SER A 151 -0.36 2.56 -15.39
C SER A 151 1.03 2.03 -15.09
N THR A 152 1.06 0.86 -14.45
CA THR A 152 2.29 0.16 -14.11
C THR A 152 2.83 -0.56 -15.34
N LEU A 153 4.15 -0.50 -15.50
CA LEU A 153 4.87 -1.21 -16.54
C LEU A 153 6.05 -1.97 -15.95
N ALA A 154 6.30 -3.14 -16.55
CA ALA A 154 7.42 -3.99 -16.21
C ALA A 154 8.69 -3.44 -16.88
N GLY A 155 9.53 -2.82 -16.07
CA GLY A 155 10.81 -2.26 -16.45
C GLY A 155 11.95 -3.27 -16.44
N SER A 156 13.09 -2.83 -16.95
CA SER A 156 14.37 -3.53 -16.99
C SER A 156 15.41 -2.85 -16.10
N ALA A 157 16.41 -3.62 -15.69
CA ALA A 157 17.50 -3.12 -14.83
C ALA A 157 18.36 -2.05 -15.51
N ASP A 158 18.34 -1.95 -16.84
CA ASP A 158 19.04 -0.91 -17.59
C ASP A 158 18.19 0.36 -17.81
N PHE A 159 16.98 0.40 -17.24
CA PHE A 159 16.02 1.50 -17.33
C PHE A 159 15.50 1.80 -18.74
N GLY A 160 15.70 0.89 -19.70
CA GLY A 160 15.18 0.98 -21.05
C GLY A 160 13.69 0.61 -21.14
N PHE A 161 13.07 0.97 -22.26
CA PHE A 161 11.79 0.38 -22.66
C PHE A 161 12.08 -0.80 -23.60
N SER A 162 11.38 -1.92 -23.41
CA SER A 162 11.46 -3.07 -24.32
C SER A 162 10.57 -2.85 -25.55
N ASP A 163 10.68 -3.74 -26.54
CA ASP A 163 9.78 -3.72 -27.72
C ASP A 163 8.44 -4.41 -27.46
N ASN A 164 8.32 -5.16 -26.36
CA ASN A 164 7.21 -6.08 -26.07
C ASN A 164 6.66 -5.91 -24.64
N GLY A 165 5.43 -6.37 -24.41
CA GLY A 165 4.77 -6.29 -23.11
C GLY A 165 4.42 -4.85 -22.72
N THR A 166 4.18 -4.59 -21.44
CA THR A 166 3.65 -3.31 -20.96
C THR A 166 4.61 -2.14 -21.12
N SER A 167 5.92 -2.36 -21.03
CA SER A 167 6.91 -1.31 -21.31
C SER A 167 6.96 -0.98 -22.81
N GLY A 168 6.92 -1.97 -23.70
CA GLY A 168 6.84 -1.70 -25.14
C GLY A 168 5.55 -1.04 -25.60
N GLU A 169 4.40 -1.42 -25.02
CA GLU A 169 3.13 -0.73 -25.26
C GLU A 169 3.18 0.73 -24.78
N MET A 170 3.73 0.99 -23.59
CA MET A 170 3.95 2.37 -23.12
C MET A 170 4.88 3.15 -24.04
N ALA A 171 5.97 2.55 -24.52
CA ALA A 171 6.90 3.23 -25.44
C ALA A 171 6.19 3.69 -26.72
N LYS A 172 5.30 2.87 -27.27
CA LYS A 172 4.47 3.25 -28.43
C LYS A 172 3.55 4.42 -28.11
N LEU A 173 2.83 4.34 -26.99
CA LEU A 173 1.94 5.43 -26.54
C LEU A 173 2.68 6.74 -26.29
N LEU A 174 3.89 6.67 -25.74
CA LEU A 174 4.75 7.84 -25.52
C LEU A 174 5.24 8.42 -26.85
N LEU A 175 5.64 7.60 -27.82
CA LEU A 175 6.03 8.05 -29.15
C LEU A 175 4.87 8.70 -29.90
N GLU A 176 3.68 8.10 -29.84
CA GLU A 176 2.44 8.66 -30.42
C GLU A 176 2.07 10.02 -29.78
N ALA A 177 2.35 10.17 -28.48
CA ALA A 177 2.20 11.43 -27.77
C ALA A 177 3.41 12.39 -27.97
N GLU A 178 4.37 12.07 -28.83
CA GLU A 178 5.55 12.89 -29.14
C GLU A 178 6.52 13.10 -27.96
N HIS A 179 6.65 12.10 -27.08
CA HIS A 179 7.67 12.10 -26.02
C HIS A 179 9.03 11.60 -26.55
N ALA A 180 10.11 12.16 -26.00
CA ALA A 180 11.46 11.65 -26.21
C ALA A 180 11.72 10.41 -25.33
N VAL A 181 11.27 9.24 -25.78
CA VAL A 181 11.34 7.98 -24.99
C VAL A 181 12.76 7.66 -24.48
N GLN A 182 13.80 8.01 -25.23
CA GLN A 182 15.20 7.74 -24.84
C GLN A 182 15.65 8.57 -23.62
N ASP A 183 15.07 9.76 -23.41
CA ASP A 183 15.48 10.66 -22.32
C ASP A 183 15.03 10.14 -20.95
N TYR A 184 14.03 9.26 -20.90
CA TYR A 184 13.60 8.60 -19.67
C TYR A 184 14.71 7.73 -19.06
N LYS A 185 15.53 7.06 -19.87
CA LYS A 185 16.67 6.27 -19.37
C LYS A 185 17.66 7.17 -18.63
N THR A 186 18.02 8.30 -19.24
CA THR A 186 18.90 9.32 -18.62
C THR A 186 18.30 9.85 -17.31
N LEU A 187 17.00 10.15 -17.30
CA LEU A 187 16.29 10.59 -16.09
C LEU A 187 16.30 9.51 -14.99
N PHE A 188 15.99 8.26 -15.33
CA PHE A 188 15.93 7.15 -14.38
C PHE A 188 17.30 6.83 -13.78
N THR A 189 18.35 6.83 -14.59
CA THR A 189 19.73 6.70 -14.10
C THR A 189 20.07 7.82 -13.11
N ALA A 190 19.76 9.07 -13.44
CA ALA A 190 20.05 10.22 -12.58
C ALA A 190 19.26 10.17 -11.26
N LEU A 191 17.95 9.88 -11.32
CA LEU A 191 17.11 9.75 -10.13
C LEU A 191 17.52 8.58 -9.22
N ALA A 192 17.89 7.44 -9.80
CA ALA A 192 18.36 6.30 -9.03
C ALA A 192 19.68 6.62 -8.31
N LEU A 193 20.60 7.31 -8.99
CA LEU A 193 21.86 7.76 -8.39
C LEU A 193 21.61 8.77 -7.25
N ASP A 194 20.73 9.74 -7.47
CA ASP A 194 20.39 10.74 -6.45
C ASP A 194 19.70 10.12 -5.25
N ALA A 195 18.82 9.13 -5.47
CA ALA A 195 18.16 8.41 -4.39
C ALA A 195 19.18 7.65 -3.53
N ARG A 196 20.16 6.99 -4.15
CA ARG A 196 21.25 6.30 -3.44
C ARG A 196 22.12 7.26 -2.64
N LYS A 197 22.57 8.36 -3.25
CA LYS A 197 23.36 9.39 -2.54
C LYS A 197 22.59 9.97 -1.36
N ALA A 198 21.29 10.25 -1.52
CA ALA A 198 20.46 10.76 -0.44
C ALA A 198 20.29 9.73 0.68
N HIS A 199 20.17 8.45 0.36
CA HIS A 199 20.09 7.36 1.33
C HIS A 199 21.41 7.12 2.08
N GLU A 200 22.55 7.21 1.38
CA GLU A 200 23.88 7.13 1.99
C GLU A 200 24.11 8.30 2.98
N ALA A 201 23.60 9.49 2.66
CA ALA A 201 23.66 10.65 3.56
C ALA A 201 22.67 10.56 4.73
N ASP A 202 21.51 9.94 4.52
CA ASP A 202 20.47 9.71 5.52
C ASP A 202 19.72 8.40 5.25
N ALA A 203 19.99 7.38 6.07
CA ALA A 203 19.40 6.04 5.94
C ALA A 203 17.86 6.03 6.10
N ALA A 204 17.23 7.10 6.59
CA ALA A 204 15.77 7.23 6.60
C ALA A 204 15.19 7.72 5.26
N THR A 205 16.03 8.21 4.34
CA THR A 205 15.63 8.76 3.05
C THR A 205 15.72 7.68 1.97
N PHE A 206 14.57 7.34 1.36
CA PHE A 206 14.48 6.30 0.31
C PHE A 206 14.00 6.85 -1.03
N VAL A 207 13.79 8.17 -1.16
CA VAL A 207 13.13 8.78 -2.31
C VAL A 207 13.94 9.96 -2.82
N ALA A 208 14.19 10.00 -4.13
CA ALA A 208 14.62 11.19 -4.85
C ALA A 208 13.52 11.67 -5.79
N THR A 209 13.49 12.98 -6.04
CA THR A 209 12.49 13.63 -6.90
C THR A 209 13.17 14.50 -7.95
N MET A 210 12.58 14.61 -9.14
CA MET A 210 13.11 15.39 -10.27
C MET A 210 13.35 16.88 -9.94
N SER A 211 12.66 17.44 -8.95
CA SER A 211 12.92 18.81 -8.49
C SER A 211 14.33 19.01 -7.92
N LYS A 212 14.95 17.94 -7.42
CA LYS A 212 16.30 17.91 -6.86
C LYS A 212 17.31 17.23 -7.79
N CYS A 213 16.87 16.77 -8.95
CA CYS A 213 17.72 16.10 -9.94
C CYS A 213 18.25 17.12 -10.94
N ASP A 214 19.51 16.93 -11.35
CA ASP A 214 20.17 17.76 -12.35
C ASP A 214 19.57 17.55 -13.75
N THR A 215 18.99 16.38 -14.00
CA THR A 215 18.31 16.03 -15.24
C THR A 215 16.81 16.22 -15.11
N LYS A 216 16.21 16.99 -16.03
CA LYS A 216 14.77 17.19 -16.11
C LYS A 216 14.24 16.71 -17.45
N HIS A 217 13.08 16.07 -17.43
CA HIS A 217 12.37 15.70 -18.66
C HIS A 217 11.34 16.80 -19.01
N PRO A 218 11.35 17.35 -20.24
CA PRO A 218 10.54 18.52 -20.59
C PRO A 218 9.02 18.26 -20.46
N ASP A 219 8.61 17.02 -20.75
CA ASP A 219 7.20 16.62 -20.73
C ASP A 219 6.69 16.10 -19.37
N LEU A 220 7.55 16.02 -18.36
CA LEU A 220 7.16 15.60 -17.02
C LEU A 220 6.94 16.80 -16.10
N LYS A 221 5.84 16.73 -15.36
CA LYS A 221 5.56 17.66 -14.26
C LYS A 221 6.30 17.25 -13.00
N PHE A 222 6.40 15.94 -12.79
CA PHE A 222 7.00 15.35 -11.62
C PHE A 222 7.55 13.97 -11.98
N ALA A 223 8.68 13.62 -11.39
CA ALA A 223 9.12 12.25 -11.33
C ALA A 223 9.75 11.96 -9.96
N LEU A 224 9.61 10.72 -9.49
CA LEU A 224 10.35 10.22 -8.34
C LEU A 224 10.97 8.86 -8.64
N CYS A 225 12.03 8.54 -7.92
CA CYS A 225 12.57 7.19 -7.77
C CYS A 225 12.50 6.80 -6.29
N ARG A 226 12.10 5.57 -6.01
CA ARG A 226 12.09 5.00 -4.68
C ARG A 226 12.99 3.75 -4.61
N LEU A 227 13.92 3.75 -3.65
CA LEU A 227 14.75 2.60 -3.33
C LEU A 227 13.97 1.56 -2.50
N PRO A 228 14.19 0.25 -2.72
CA PRO A 228 13.69 -0.80 -1.83
C PRO A 228 14.31 -0.67 -0.43
N ARG A 229 13.62 -1.18 0.58
CA ARG A 229 14.11 -1.16 1.98
C ARG A 229 15.19 -2.19 2.24
N ASN A 230 15.05 -3.36 1.62
CA ASN A 230 15.94 -4.51 1.79
C ASN A 230 16.66 -4.80 0.46
N PRO A 231 17.57 -3.91 -0.01
CA PRO A 231 18.24 -4.06 -1.29
C PRO A 231 19.09 -5.34 -1.40
N GLU A 232 19.49 -5.94 -0.28
CA GLU A 232 20.24 -7.20 -0.21
C GLU A 232 19.45 -8.42 -0.72
N LEU A 233 18.11 -8.33 -0.71
CA LEU A 233 17.22 -9.36 -1.25
C LEU A 233 17.03 -9.23 -2.77
N LEU A 234 17.57 -8.17 -3.38
CA LEU A 234 17.38 -7.79 -4.78
C LEU A 234 18.73 -7.76 -5.50
N LYS A 235 18.72 -7.90 -6.84
CA LYS A 235 19.95 -7.81 -7.64
C LYS A 235 20.02 -6.50 -8.40
N GLU A 236 21.17 -5.82 -8.34
CA GLU A 236 21.47 -4.58 -9.06
C GLU A 236 20.42 -3.45 -8.85
N ASN A 237 19.56 -3.23 -9.85
CA ASN A 237 18.53 -2.20 -9.92
C ASN A 237 17.12 -2.76 -9.68
N GLU A 238 16.98 -4.06 -9.41
CA GLU A 238 15.70 -4.71 -9.14
C GLU A 238 15.00 -4.09 -7.93
N GLY A 239 13.67 -4.06 -7.97
CA GLY A 239 12.83 -3.45 -6.94
C GLY A 239 12.79 -1.92 -6.96
N LEU A 240 13.57 -1.25 -7.80
CA LEU A 240 13.45 0.20 -8.01
C LEU A 240 12.11 0.55 -8.65
N VAL A 241 11.48 1.60 -8.14
CA VAL A 241 10.18 2.08 -8.61
C VAL A 241 10.28 3.55 -8.97
N PHE A 242 9.87 3.88 -10.19
CA PHE A 242 9.77 5.25 -10.67
C PHE A 242 8.31 5.61 -10.91
N ILE A 243 7.92 6.83 -10.54
CA ILE A 243 6.60 7.38 -10.89
C ILE A 243 6.84 8.62 -11.72
N CYS A 244 6.23 8.67 -12.90
CA CYS A 244 6.32 9.78 -13.84
C CYS A 244 4.94 10.38 -14.05
N ILE A 245 4.80 11.68 -13.81
CA ILE A 245 3.56 12.43 -14.00
C ILE A 245 3.72 13.39 -15.16
N PHE A 246 2.85 13.28 -16.14
CA PHE A 246 2.89 14.10 -17.34
C PHE A 246 2.48 15.55 -17.06
N LYS A 247 3.15 16.48 -17.73
CA LYS A 247 2.81 17.91 -17.72
C LYS A 247 1.81 18.27 -18.81
N HIS A 248 1.93 17.60 -19.95
CA HIS A 248 1.17 17.70 -21.19
C HIS A 248 1.48 16.45 -22.02
N LYS A 249 0.95 16.36 -23.26
CA LYS A 249 1.15 15.21 -24.15
C LYS A 249 0.70 13.89 -23.51
N TYR A 250 -0.51 13.90 -22.97
CA TYR A 250 -1.07 12.73 -22.32
C TYR A 250 -1.38 11.65 -23.38
N PRO A 251 -1.09 10.37 -23.10
CA PRO A 251 -1.57 9.27 -23.94
C PRO A 251 -3.08 9.37 -24.18
N GLY A 252 -3.51 9.22 -25.43
CA GLY A 252 -4.92 9.41 -25.82
C GLY A 252 -5.44 10.86 -25.72
N ASN A 253 -4.54 11.84 -25.51
CA ASN A 253 -4.86 13.26 -25.33
C ASN A 253 -5.83 13.55 -24.17
N ASP A 254 -5.81 12.72 -23.12
CA ASP A 254 -6.66 12.91 -21.93
C ASP A 254 -5.80 13.10 -20.66
N ALA A 255 -5.98 14.22 -19.96
CA ALA A 255 -5.22 14.57 -18.76
C ALA A 255 -5.43 13.59 -17.58
N ASN A 256 -6.50 12.80 -17.60
CA ASN A 256 -6.75 11.74 -16.63
C ASN A 256 -5.83 10.52 -16.85
N ASN A 257 -5.22 10.37 -18.03
CA ASN A 257 -4.07 9.47 -18.23
C ASN A 257 -2.80 10.14 -17.68
N MET A 258 -2.79 10.34 -16.37
CA MET A 258 -1.94 11.30 -15.65
C MET A 258 -0.45 10.97 -15.70
N GLY A 259 -0.08 9.71 -15.88
CA GLY A 259 1.30 9.26 -15.76
C GLY A 259 1.45 7.76 -15.76
N PHE A 260 2.65 7.28 -15.41
CA PHE A 260 2.94 5.85 -15.33
C PHE A 260 3.89 5.51 -14.19
N VAL A 261 3.94 4.22 -13.86
CA VAL A 261 4.81 3.67 -12.81
C VAL A 261 5.72 2.61 -13.42
N TYR A 262 7.01 2.91 -13.50
CA TYR A 262 8.04 2.00 -14.02
C TYR A 262 8.61 1.19 -12.87
N VAL A 263 8.40 -0.12 -12.87
CA VAL A 263 8.89 -1.02 -11.81
C VAL A 263 9.93 -1.96 -12.39
N VAL A 264 11.15 -1.90 -11.86
CA VAL A 264 12.21 -2.85 -12.23
C VAL A 264 11.92 -4.19 -11.55
N ALA A 265 11.39 -5.14 -12.31
CA ALA A 265 11.05 -6.46 -11.78
C ALA A 265 12.33 -7.27 -11.48
N PRO A 266 12.33 -8.07 -10.40
CA PRO A 266 13.28 -9.17 -10.26
C PRO A 266 13.29 -10.05 -11.50
N ASN A 267 14.48 -10.44 -11.98
CA ASN A 267 14.62 -11.41 -13.05
C ASN A 267 14.94 -12.77 -12.44
N GLY A 268 14.01 -13.73 -12.57
CA GLY A 268 14.14 -15.05 -11.99
C GLY A 268 15.38 -15.83 -12.42
N LYS A 269 16.04 -15.49 -13.53
CA LYS A 269 17.34 -16.09 -13.90
C LYS A 269 18.49 -15.68 -12.98
N ASN A 270 18.34 -14.58 -12.24
CA ASN A 270 19.34 -14.07 -11.30
C ASN A 270 19.28 -14.74 -9.92
N TYR A 271 18.30 -15.63 -9.70
CA TYR A 271 18.04 -16.29 -8.42
C TYR A 271 18.26 -17.78 -8.56
N SER A 272 19.04 -18.35 -7.64
CA SER A 272 19.39 -19.78 -7.67
C SER A 272 18.19 -20.68 -7.33
N ASN A 273 17.22 -20.16 -6.58
CA ASN A 273 16.00 -20.85 -6.21
C ASN A 273 14.78 -19.93 -6.33
N GLU A 274 13.61 -20.54 -6.48
CA GLU A 274 12.36 -19.82 -6.69
C GLU A 274 11.86 -19.08 -5.45
N ALA A 275 12.21 -19.55 -4.25
CA ALA A 275 11.79 -18.92 -3.00
C ALA A 275 12.45 -17.55 -2.81
N ASP A 276 13.74 -17.43 -3.13
CA ASP A 276 14.46 -16.15 -3.11
C ASP A 276 13.88 -15.19 -4.15
N PHE A 277 13.54 -15.69 -5.35
CA PHE A 277 12.86 -14.89 -6.38
C PHE A 277 11.49 -14.39 -5.89
N TYR A 278 10.70 -15.25 -5.24
CA TYR A 278 9.40 -14.85 -4.68
C TYR A 278 9.54 -13.85 -3.54
N THR A 279 10.57 -14.00 -2.71
CA THR A 279 10.91 -13.03 -1.65
C THR A 279 11.26 -11.66 -2.28
N ALA A 280 12.08 -11.64 -3.34
CA ALA A 280 12.39 -10.43 -4.09
C ALA A 280 11.13 -9.80 -4.74
N MET A 281 10.20 -10.62 -5.23
CA MET A 281 8.91 -10.16 -5.76
C MET A 281 8.03 -9.53 -4.67
N HIS A 282 8.03 -10.09 -3.46
CA HIS A 282 7.36 -9.51 -2.30
C HIS A 282 7.93 -8.14 -1.93
N GLU A 283 9.25 -8.03 -1.81
CA GLU A 283 9.95 -6.75 -1.55
C GLU A 283 9.66 -5.69 -2.61
N THR A 284 9.62 -6.11 -3.88
CA THR A 284 9.25 -5.24 -5.01
C THR A 284 7.81 -4.74 -4.86
N GLY A 285 6.88 -5.59 -4.42
CA GLY A 285 5.48 -5.22 -4.14
C GLY A 285 5.35 -4.21 -3.01
N GLU A 286 6.08 -4.40 -1.90
CA GLU A 286 6.11 -3.45 -0.79
C GLU A 286 6.63 -2.09 -1.26
N ASN A 287 7.76 -2.08 -1.98
CA ASN A 287 8.35 -0.84 -2.44
C ASN A 287 7.46 -0.12 -3.45
N PHE A 288 6.82 -0.86 -4.37
CA PHE A 288 5.84 -0.33 -5.32
C PHE A 288 4.69 0.38 -4.61
N MET A 289 4.00 -0.30 -3.69
CA MET A 289 2.86 0.32 -3.00
C MET A 289 3.29 1.50 -2.12
N THR A 290 4.47 1.41 -1.52
CA THR A 290 5.04 2.49 -0.72
C THR A 290 5.34 3.71 -1.58
N ALA A 291 5.88 3.54 -2.79
CA ALA A 291 6.13 4.63 -3.75
C ALA A 291 4.82 5.34 -4.14
N LEU A 292 3.75 4.60 -4.42
CA LEU A 292 2.43 5.19 -4.74
C LEU A 292 1.93 6.06 -3.58
N CYS A 293 2.03 5.53 -2.36
CA CYS A 293 1.65 6.24 -1.15
C CYS A 293 2.56 7.45 -0.87
N ASP A 294 3.85 7.39 -1.18
CA ASP A 294 4.78 8.50 -1.03
C ASP A 294 4.44 9.63 -1.99
N TYR A 295 4.16 9.32 -3.26
CA TYR A 295 3.69 10.31 -4.25
C TYR A 295 2.45 11.04 -3.73
N ASN A 296 1.38 10.31 -3.42
CA ASN A 296 0.14 10.91 -2.94
C ASN A 296 0.34 11.66 -1.61
N GLY A 297 1.20 11.15 -0.72
CA GLY A 297 1.60 11.86 0.50
C GLY A 297 2.30 13.19 0.23
N ILE A 298 3.19 13.25 -0.77
CA ILE A 298 3.85 14.49 -1.24
C ILE A 298 2.81 15.46 -1.78
N VAL A 299 1.87 15.00 -2.63
CA VAL A 299 0.77 15.82 -3.16
C VAL A 299 -0.05 16.41 -2.00
N LYS A 300 -0.39 15.59 -0.99
CA LYS A 300 -1.13 16.05 0.19
C LYS A 300 -0.43 17.18 0.94
N ARG A 301 0.87 17.01 1.20
CA ARG A 301 1.67 17.92 2.02
C ARG A 301 2.09 19.18 1.27
N GLY A 302 2.33 19.04 -0.03
CA GLY A 302 2.89 20.09 -0.87
C GLY A 302 1.99 21.31 -1.04
N GLY A 303 0.70 21.21 -0.73
CA GLY A 303 -0.27 22.32 -0.80
C GLY A 303 -0.45 22.93 -2.20
N SER A 304 0.32 22.48 -3.19
CA SER A 304 0.37 23.03 -4.52
C SER A 304 -0.87 22.62 -5.29
N LYS A 305 -1.66 23.62 -5.71
CA LYS A 305 -2.80 23.46 -6.62
C LYS A 305 -2.43 22.79 -7.96
N THR A 306 -1.13 22.67 -8.26
CA THR A 306 -0.67 22.15 -9.55
C THR A 306 -0.57 20.63 -9.56
N MET A 307 -0.21 19.93 -8.47
CA MET A 307 -0.11 18.48 -8.50
C MET A 307 -1.44 17.82 -8.14
N GLN A 308 -1.79 16.78 -8.89
CA GLN A 308 -3.04 16.07 -8.72
C GLN A 308 -2.83 14.70 -8.08
N TRP A 309 -3.80 14.29 -7.29
CA TRP A 309 -3.79 13.01 -6.60
C TRP A 309 -4.00 11.86 -7.59
N MET A 310 -3.18 10.81 -7.51
CA MET A 310 -3.42 9.57 -8.24
C MET A 310 -4.61 8.85 -7.62
N THR A 311 -5.74 8.75 -8.34
CA THR A 311 -6.93 8.07 -7.80
C THR A 311 -6.85 6.57 -8.05
N THR A 312 -6.33 6.16 -9.21
CA THR A 312 -6.23 4.75 -9.59
C THR A 312 -4.83 4.44 -10.12
N CYS A 313 -4.28 3.30 -9.71
CA CYS A 313 -3.09 2.71 -10.32
C CYS A 313 -3.46 1.39 -11.00
N ARG A 314 -3.26 1.31 -12.32
CA ARG A 314 -3.49 0.09 -13.10
C ARG A 314 -2.26 -0.80 -13.01
N VAL A 315 -2.40 -1.97 -12.40
CA VAL A 315 -1.27 -2.85 -12.04
C VAL A 315 -1.20 -4.04 -12.98
N CYS A 316 -0.09 -4.18 -13.71
CA CYS A 316 0.22 -5.39 -14.46
C CYS A 316 0.95 -6.43 -13.59
N LEU A 317 1.06 -7.67 -14.06
CA LEU A 317 1.87 -8.71 -13.41
C LEU A 317 3.37 -8.48 -13.67
N VAL A 318 3.94 -7.56 -12.90
CA VAL A 318 5.39 -7.32 -12.90
C VAL A 318 6.11 -8.62 -12.52
N GLY A 319 7.12 -9.02 -13.30
CA GLY A 319 7.88 -10.26 -13.07
C GLY A 319 7.23 -11.56 -13.56
N GLY A 320 5.98 -11.55 -14.03
CA GLY A 320 5.26 -12.77 -14.47
C GLY A 320 5.38 -13.12 -15.95
N GLY A 321 6.06 -12.30 -16.74
CA GLY A 321 6.37 -12.56 -18.15
C GLY A 321 7.76 -13.19 -18.33
N ALA A 322 8.58 -12.57 -19.18
CA ALA A 322 9.93 -13.05 -19.50
C ALA A 322 10.89 -13.13 -18.28
N ASN A 323 10.55 -12.45 -17.18
CA ASN A 323 11.35 -12.38 -15.96
C ASN A 323 10.97 -13.44 -14.91
N ILE A 324 10.04 -14.34 -15.21
CA ILE A 324 9.68 -15.40 -14.28
C ILE A 324 10.85 -16.39 -14.06
N HIS A 325 11.01 -16.88 -12.84
CA HIS A 325 11.96 -17.95 -12.54
C HIS A 325 11.60 -19.23 -13.34
N PRO A 326 12.58 -20.02 -13.85
CA PRO A 326 12.28 -21.20 -14.69
C PRO A 326 11.39 -22.27 -14.03
N LYS A 327 11.39 -22.33 -12.70
CA LYS A 327 10.51 -23.22 -11.90
C LYS A 327 9.28 -22.51 -11.34
N GLY A 328 9.20 -21.19 -11.51
CA GLY A 328 8.15 -20.39 -10.91
C GLY A 328 6.83 -20.39 -11.70
N SER A 329 5.76 -19.93 -11.06
CA SER A 329 4.45 -19.77 -11.69
C SER A 329 3.91 -18.34 -11.58
N LYS A 330 3.11 -17.89 -12.56
CA LYS A 330 2.47 -16.57 -12.55
C LYS A 330 1.61 -16.35 -11.29
N LEU A 331 0.94 -17.41 -10.84
CA LEU A 331 0.11 -17.37 -9.64
C LEU A 331 0.92 -17.06 -8.39
N GLU A 332 2.06 -17.73 -8.20
CA GLU A 332 2.94 -17.46 -7.06
C GLU A 332 3.60 -16.08 -7.16
N VAL A 333 3.97 -15.63 -8.36
CA VAL A 333 4.42 -14.24 -8.56
C VAL A 333 3.34 -13.25 -8.13
N ALA A 334 2.09 -13.45 -8.53
CA ALA A 334 0.97 -12.59 -8.15
C ALA A 334 0.68 -12.62 -6.64
N LYS A 335 0.75 -13.78 -6.00
CA LYS A 335 0.57 -13.90 -4.54
C LYS A 335 1.62 -13.09 -3.79
N ASN A 336 2.90 -13.26 -4.14
CA ASN A 336 3.99 -12.55 -3.47
C ASN A 336 3.95 -11.05 -3.76
N LEU A 337 3.65 -10.65 -5.00
CA LEU A 337 3.45 -9.24 -5.34
C LEU A 337 2.28 -8.63 -4.56
N LEU A 338 1.14 -9.31 -4.45
CA LEU A 338 -0.02 -8.85 -3.68
C LEU A 338 0.26 -8.75 -2.19
N ASN A 339 0.99 -9.72 -1.62
CA ASN A 339 1.38 -9.70 -0.20
C ASN A 339 2.30 -8.51 0.09
N GLY A 340 3.31 -8.28 -0.75
CA GLY A 340 4.17 -7.09 -0.68
C GLY A 340 3.36 -5.80 -0.77
N ILE A 341 2.46 -5.69 -1.75
CA ILE A 341 1.55 -4.54 -1.88
C ILE A 341 0.75 -4.33 -0.59
N ALA A 342 0.21 -5.40 0.01
CA ALA A 342 -0.56 -5.32 1.24
C ALA A 342 0.28 -4.81 2.42
N GLU A 343 1.58 -5.11 2.46
CA GLU A 343 2.50 -4.59 3.48
C GLU A 343 2.86 -3.11 3.28
N GLY A 344 3.05 -2.68 2.04
CA GLY A 344 3.27 -1.26 1.70
C GLY A 344 2.01 -0.40 1.76
N TYR A 345 0.82 -1.00 1.88
CA TYR A 345 -0.48 -0.31 1.83
C TYR A 345 -0.69 0.63 3.02
N ARG A 346 -1.11 1.86 2.71
CA ARG A 346 -1.50 2.89 3.68
C ARG A 346 -2.82 3.52 3.26
N HIS A 347 -3.91 3.22 3.97
CA HIS A 347 -5.29 3.59 3.57
C HIS A 347 -5.51 5.06 3.18
N GLY A 348 -4.82 6.01 3.82
CA GLY A 348 -4.94 7.43 3.51
C GLY A 348 -4.34 7.84 2.16
N PRO A 349 -3.03 7.59 1.92
CA PRO A 349 -2.36 7.96 0.68
C PRO A 349 -2.50 6.94 -0.47
N ALA A 350 -2.96 5.72 -0.21
CA ALA A 350 -3.07 4.67 -1.23
C ALA A 350 -4.06 5.04 -2.35
N PRO A 351 -3.70 4.92 -3.63
CA PRO A 351 -4.67 4.90 -4.71
C PRO A 351 -5.51 3.61 -4.69
N ARG A 352 -6.62 3.59 -5.43
CA ARG A 352 -7.29 2.35 -5.81
C ARG A 352 -6.37 1.56 -6.74
N LEU A 353 -6.32 0.24 -6.57
CA LEU A 353 -5.55 -0.65 -7.43
C LEU A 353 -6.48 -1.33 -8.43
N SER A 354 -6.17 -1.23 -9.71
CA SER A 354 -6.89 -1.91 -10.78
C SER A 354 -5.96 -2.92 -11.42
N PHE A 355 -6.07 -4.19 -11.05
CA PHE A 355 -5.24 -5.26 -11.59
C PHE A 355 -5.68 -5.61 -13.02
N SER A 356 -4.74 -5.53 -13.95
CA SER A 356 -4.96 -5.92 -15.35
C SER A 356 -5.23 -7.42 -15.47
N TYR A 357 -5.96 -7.81 -16.50
CA TYR A 357 -6.21 -9.21 -16.80
C TYR A 357 -4.92 -9.88 -17.33
N ASP A 358 -4.53 -10.96 -16.66
CA ASP A 358 -3.46 -11.87 -17.07
C ASP A 358 -3.93 -13.27 -16.68
N GLU A 359 -4.72 -13.94 -17.53
CA GLU A 359 -5.26 -15.29 -17.24
C GLU A 359 -6.02 -15.39 -15.90
N ASP A 360 -6.62 -14.28 -15.44
CA ASP A 360 -7.30 -14.12 -14.15
C ASP A 360 -6.44 -14.43 -12.90
N ILE A 361 -5.12 -14.50 -13.04
CA ILE A 361 -4.19 -14.89 -11.96
C ILE A 361 -4.24 -13.98 -10.74
N PHE A 362 -4.49 -12.68 -10.91
CA PHE A 362 -4.62 -11.75 -9.78
C PHE A 362 -5.90 -12.02 -8.97
N ARG A 363 -6.99 -12.42 -9.63
CA ARG A 363 -8.24 -12.77 -8.97
C ARG A 363 -8.06 -14.04 -8.15
N SER A 364 -7.44 -15.05 -8.74
CA SER A 364 -7.09 -16.31 -8.06
C SER A 364 -6.15 -16.07 -6.88
N ALA A 365 -5.07 -15.31 -7.10
CA ALA A 365 -4.12 -14.96 -6.04
C ALA A 365 -4.80 -14.21 -4.88
N TRP A 366 -5.68 -13.25 -5.16
CA TRP A 366 -6.44 -12.54 -4.13
C TRP A 366 -7.33 -13.47 -3.30
N GLN A 367 -8.07 -14.37 -3.96
CA GLN A 367 -8.93 -15.32 -3.26
C GLN A 367 -8.11 -16.27 -2.37
N GLU A 368 -6.96 -16.74 -2.86
CA GLU A 368 -6.09 -17.65 -2.11
C GLU A 368 -5.39 -16.98 -0.92
N THR A 369 -4.90 -15.74 -1.09
CA THR A 369 -4.18 -15.02 -0.02
C THR A 369 -5.11 -14.42 1.01
N THR A 370 -6.29 -13.95 0.61
CA THR A 370 -7.20 -13.22 1.52
C THR A 370 -8.40 -14.05 2.01
N GLY A 371 -8.75 -15.12 1.30
CA GLY A 371 -10.00 -15.86 1.52
C GLY A 371 -11.26 -15.06 1.16
N LEU A 372 -11.13 -13.89 0.53
CA LEU A 372 -12.23 -13.03 0.16
C LEU A 372 -12.64 -13.25 -1.30
N VAL A 373 -13.94 -13.18 -1.55
CA VAL A 373 -14.46 -13.14 -2.93
C VAL A 373 -13.93 -11.87 -3.59
N ALA A 374 -13.28 -12.03 -4.74
CA ALA A 374 -12.81 -10.90 -5.53
C ALA A 374 -13.99 -9.99 -5.90
N PRO A 375 -13.87 -8.66 -5.77
CA PRO A 375 -14.91 -7.74 -6.18
C PRO A 375 -15.30 -7.99 -7.64
N GLN A 376 -16.60 -7.99 -7.91
CA GLN A 376 -17.07 -8.04 -9.28
C GLN A 376 -16.63 -6.76 -10.01
N PRO A 377 -16.31 -6.85 -11.31
CA PRO A 377 -16.04 -5.68 -12.13
C PRO A 377 -17.24 -4.73 -12.04
N THR A 378 -16.99 -3.48 -11.67
CA THR A 378 -17.97 -2.42 -11.86
C THR A 378 -18.04 -2.13 -13.35
N ALA A 379 -19.22 -2.29 -13.94
CA ALA A 379 -19.51 -2.02 -15.36
C ALA A 379 -19.19 -0.57 -15.75
#